data_AF-A0AAN9BTU3-F1
#
_entry.id   AF-A0AAN9BTU3-F1
#
_cell.length_a   1.000
_cell.length_b   1.000
_cell.length_c   1.000
_cell.angle_alpha   90.00
_cell.angle_beta   90.00
_cell.angle_gamma   90.00
#
_symmetry.space_group_name_H-M   'P 1'
#
loop_
_entity.id
_entity.type
_entity.pdbx_description
1 polymer ?
#
loop_
_entity_poly.entity_id
_entity_poly.type
_entity_poly.pdbx_seq_one_letter_code
_entity_poly.pdbx_strand_id
1 'polypeptide(L)'
;MAALKENIDAACYFITKHSWKGKYKRIFSVGTHGITTYNPANMEVTNQWPYSEFVGIIPNVKAPANNEFIITMKKGGKKTESMKFSTDHRADLLTEALKFRNYFADASHAAKRFNAYKYHWSENRVPVILEVNQGSLDQIDPHSNRVLCSYSYKDMEGLSLVREKVK
;
A
#
# COMPACT_ATOMS: atom_id res chain seq x y z
N MET A 1 17.93 11.70 14.83
CA MET A 1 17.71 10.47 14.03
C MET A 1 18.56 10.59 12.80
N ALA A 2 19.30 9.55 12.42
CA ALA A 2 20.01 9.56 11.15
C ALA A 2 18.97 9.61 10.02
N ALA A 3 19.14 10.51 9.06
CA ALA A 3 18.28 10.57 7.90
C ALA A 3 18.34 9.24 7.13
N LEU A 4 17.23 8.79 6.55
CA LEU A 4 17.22 7.65 5.64
C LEU A 4 18.11 7.96 4.43
N LYS A 5 19.31 7.38 4.42
CA LYS A 5 20.27 7.54 3.33
C LYS A 5 19.62 7.07 2.02
N GLU A 6 19.72 7.88 0.96
CA GLU A 6 19.21 7.56 -0.39
C GLU A 6 17.69 7.31 -0.48
N ASN A 7 16.91 7.73 0.52
CA ASN A 7 15.45 7.72 0.41
C ASN A 7 14.96 8.79 -0.57
N ILE A 8 14.27 8.37 -1.62
CA ILE A 8 13.64 9.24 -2.61
C ILE A 8 12.14 9.19 -2.38
N ASP A 9 11.50 10.35 -2.30
CA ASP A 9 10.05 10.46 -2.19
C ASP A 9 9.40 10.03 -3.51
N ALA A 10 8.69 8.89 -3.50
CA ALA A 10 8.03 8.33 -4.67
C ALA A 10 6.61 8.88 -4.86
N ALA A 11 5.89 9.12 -3.75
CA ALA A 11 4.58 9.74 -3.76
C ALA A 11 4.36 10.57 -2.49
N CYS A 12 3.77 11.76 -2.62
CA CYS A 12 3.53 12.69 -1.52
C CYS A 12 2.07 13.09 -1.44
N TYR A 13 1.52 13.09 -0.23
CA TYR A 13 0.12 13.40 0.02
C TYR A 13 -0.03 14.43 1.14
N PHE A 14 -0.93 15.41 0.96
CA PHE A 14 -1.38 16.23 2.08
C PHE A 14 -2.30 15.41 2.99
N ILE A 15 -1.97 15.38 4.27
CA ILE A 15 -2.70 14.62 5.28
C ILE A 15 -2.96 15.46 6.54
N THR A 16 -3.81 14.94 7.42
CA THR A 16 -3.95 15.41 8.81
C THR A 16 -3.53 14.30 9.77
N LYS A 17 -2.51 14.55 10.59
CA LYS A 17 -2.11 13.67 11.69
C LYS A 17 -3.00 13.92 12.89
N HIS A 18 -3.57 12.86 13.46
CA HIS A 18 -4.41 12.93 14.66
C HIS A 18 -3.61 12.49 15.89
N SER A 19 -3.53 13.36 16.89
CA SER A 19 -2.86 13.10 18.15
C SER A 19 -3.70 13.63 19.32
N TRP A 20 -3.41 13.18 20.54
CA TRP A 20 -4.04 13.69 21.75
C TRP A 20 -3.78 15.20 21.95
N LYS A 21 -2.64 15.72 21.47
CA LYS A 21 -2.31 17.16 21.52
C LYS A 21 -3.02 17.99 20.45
N GLY A 22 -3.70 17.36 19.49
CA GLY A 22 -4.40 18.04 18.42
C GLY A 22 -4.19 17.42 17.04
N LYS A 23 -4.65 18.15 16.02
CA LYS A 23 -4.59 17.78 14.61
C LYS A 23 -3.54 18.62 13.89
N TYR A 24 -2.72 17.99 13.07
CA TYR A 24 -1.61 18.65 12.40
C TYR A 24 -1.60 18.36 10.91
N LYS A 25 -1.52 19.40 10.07
CA LYS A 25 -1.29 19.24 8.63
C LYS A 25 0.14 18.77 8.38
N ARG A 26 0.31 17.73 7.58
CA ARG A 26 1.61 17.20 7.16
C ARG A 26 1.56 16.81 5.69
N ILE A 27 2.74 16.76 5.08
CA ILE A 27 2.94 15.99 3.85
C ILE A 27 3.38 14.59 4.31
N PHE A 28 2.72 13.55 3.82
CA PHE A 28 3.08 12.16 4.03
C PHE A 28 3.73 11.65 2.75
N SER A 29 5.01 11.32 2.82
CA SER A 29 5.78 10.75 1.73
C SER A 29 5.89 9.24 1.88
N VAL A 30 5.53 8.54 0.81
CA VAL A 30 5.93 7.17 0.54
C VAL A 30 7.25 7.23 -0.21
N GLY A 31 8.34 6.84 0.47
CA GLY A 31 9.68 6.84 -0.09
C GLY A 31 10.16 5.46 -0.53
N THR A 32 11.30 5.41 -1.21
CA THR A 32 11.94 4.16 -1.64
C THR A 32 12.45 3.29 -0.49
N HIS A 33 12.77 3.88 0.66
CA HIS A 33 13.37 3.20 1.81
C HIS A 33 12.55 3.36 3.11
N GLY A 34 11.51 4.18 3.10
CA GLY A 34 10.66 4.38 4.26
C GLY A 34 9.58 5.42 4.07
N ILE A 35 8.87 5.70 5.16
CA ILE A 35 7.85 6.74 5.22
C ILE A 35 8.43 7.97 5.90
N THR A 36 8.22 9.14 5.32
CA THR A 36 8.62 10.43 5.91
C THR A 36 7.42 11.35 6.01
N THR A 37 7.33 12.14 7.08
CA THR A 37 6.31 13.19 7.21
C THR A 37 6.95 14.55 7.35
N TYR A 38 6.53 15.51 6.54
CA TYR A 38 7.07 16.87 6.52
C TYR A 38 6.09 17.89 7.06
N ASN A 39 6.62 18.97 7.65
CA ASN A 39 5.86 20.18 7.90
C ASN A 39 5.61 20.88 6.54
N PRO A 40 4.35 21.12 6.15
CA PRO A 40 4.07 21.67 4.83
C PRO A 40 4.57 23.10 4.60
N ALA A 41 4.83 23.85 5.66
CA ALA A 41 5.25 25.25 5.54
C ALA A 41 6.74 25.40 5.19
N ASN A 42 7.58 24.47 5.64
CA ASN A 42 9.04 24.59 5.56
C ASN A 42 9.74 23.30 5.11
N MET A 43 8.99 22.24 4.79
CA MET A 43 9.50 20.93 4.38
C MET A 43 10.40 20.24 5.41
N GLU A 44 10.40 20.69 6.67
CA GLU A 44 11.16 20.02 7.72
C GLU A 44 10.58 18.64 8.02
N VAL A 45 11.48 17.66 8.16
CA VAL A 45 11.12 16.31 8.58
C VAL A 45 10.57 16.35 10.01
N THR A 46 9.33 15.91 10.19
CA THR A 46 8.68 15.82 11.49
C THR A 46 8.72 14.41 12.08
N ASN A 47 8.66 13.38 11.22
CA ASN A 47 8.89 11.99 11.59
C ASN A 47 9.43 11.26 10.36
N GLN A 48 10.20 10.19 10.59
CA GLN A 48 10.74 9.33 9.56
C GLN A 48 10.81 7.90 10.08
N TRP A 49 10.41 6.94 9.27
CA TRP A 49 10.37 5.52 9.61
C TRP A 49 10.96 4.69 8.47
N PRO A 50 12.13 4.04 8.65
CA PRO A 50 12.63 3.07 7.68
C PRO A 50 11.63 1.90 7.56
N TYR A 51 11.58 1.27 6.39
CA TYR A 51 10.70 0.10 6.22
C TYR A 51 11.04 -1.06 7.16
N SER A 52 12.30 -1.19 7.59
CA SER A 52 12.72 -2.16 8.62
C SER A 52 12.07 -1.96 10.00
N GLU A 53 11.51 -0.78 10.27
CA GLU A 53 10.74 -0.47 11.49
C GLU A 53 9.24 -0.29 11.21
N PHE A 54 8.87 -0.05 9.96
CA PHE A 54 7.48 0.11 9.54
C PHE A 54 6.78 -1.25 9.46
N VAL A 55 5.79 -1.49 10.31
CA VAL A 55 5.09 -2.79 10.38
C VAL A 55 3.98 -2.85 9.36
N GLY A 56 3.18 -1.80 9.24
CA GLY A 56 2.05 -1.81 8.33
C GLY A 56 1.29 -0.50 8.27
N ILE A 57 0.42 -0.44 7.28
CA ILE A 57 -0.51 0.66 7.03
C ILE A 57 -1.86 0.05 6.65
N ILE A 58 -2.92 0.48 7.33
CA ILE A 58 -4.26 -0.08 7.13
C ILE A 58 -5.32 1.02 7.10
N PRO A 59 -6.41 0.82 6.33
CA PRO A 59 -7.57 1.69 6.42
C PRO A 59 -8.18 1.63 7.83
N ASN A 60 -8.59 2.77 8.39
CA ASN A 60 -9.40 2.79 9.60
C ASN A 60 -10.89 2.64 9.21
N VAL A 61 -11.35 1.40 9.05
CA VAL A 61 -12.73 1.09 8.64
C VAL A 61 -13.80 1.50 9.67
N LYS A 62 -13.39 1.82 10.91
CA LYS A 62 -14.28 2.30 11.97
C LYS A 62 -14.48 3.81 11.97
N ALA A 63 -13.72 4.54 11.15
CA ALA A 63 -13.87 5.99 11.07
C ALA A 63 -15.20 6.36 10.39
N PRO A 64 -15.90 7.42 10.86
CA PRO A 64 -17.15 7.85 10.26
C PRO A 64 -17.00 8.22 8.77
N ALA A 65 -15.85 8.82 8.43
CA ALA A 65 -15.48 9.13 7.07
C ALA A 65 -14.47 8.10 6.55
N ASN A 66 -14.59 7.73 5.27
CA ASN A 66 -13.73 6.75 4.61
C ASN A 66 -12.36 7.33 4.21
N ASN A 67 -11.78 8.19 5.05
CA ASN A 67 -10.57 8.97 4.80
C ASN A 67 -9.48 8.75 5.86
N GLU A 68 -9.75 8.02 6.95
CA GLU A 68 -8.76 7.72 7.98
C GLU A 68 -7.97 6.43 7.70
N PHE A 69 -6.70 6.44 8.10
CA PHE A 69 -5.83 5.28 8.10
C PHE A 69 -4.91 5.27 9.33
N ILE A 70 -4.36 4.11 9.62
CA ILE A 70 -3.47 3.88 10.75
C ILE A 70 -2.18 3.26 10.22
N ILE A 71 -1.05 3.79 10.67
CA ILE A 71 0.26 3.16 10.50
C ILE A 71 0.68 2.52 11.83
N THR A 72 1.45 1.44 11.75
CA THR A 72 2.06 0.77 12.90
C THR A 72 3.55 0.61 12.65
N MET A 73 4.36 0.89 13.68
CA MET A 73 5.82 0.85 13.63
C MET A 73 6.40 0.24 14.90
N LYS A 74 7.59 -0.35 14.81
CA LYS A 74 8.39 -0.77 15.96
C LYS A 74 9.10 0.45 16.55
N LYS A 75 8.99 0.61 17.87
CA LYS A 75 9.69 1.58 18.70
C LYS A 75 10.66 0.83 19.60
N GLY A 76 11.96 1.07 19.43
CA GLY A 76 13.00 0.39 20.22
C GLY A 76 13.03 -1.14 20.02
N GLY A 77 12.73 -1.60 18.79
CA GLY A 77 12.86 -3.01 18.37
C GLY A 77 11.78 -3.98 18.87
N LYS A 78 11.20 -3.79 20.07
CA LYS A 78 10.24 -4.74 20.66
C LYS A 78 8.80 -4.24 20.77
N LYS A 79 8.57 -2.94 20.99
CA LYS A 79 7.22 -2.40 21.22
C LYS A 79 6.66 -1.81 19.94
N THR A 80 5.41 -2.10 19.60
CA THR A 80 4.72 -1.45 18.48
C THR A 80 4.03 -0.17 18.96
N GLU A 81 4.07 0.88 18.14
CA GLU A 81 3.30 2.11 18.28
C GLU A 81 2.45 2.31 17.02
N SER A 82 1.24 2.85 17.19
CA SER A 82 0.36 3.17 16.07
C SER A 82 0.04 4.66 16.05
N MET A 83 -0.06 5.20 14.84
CA MET A 83 -0.43 6.60 14.62
C MET A 83 -1.58 6.69 13.62
N LYS A 84 -2.49 7.64 13.87
CA LYS A 84 -3.70 7.85 13.06
C LYS A 84 -3.55 9.08 12.18
N PHE A 85 -3.99 8.94 10.93
CA PHE A 85 -3.94 9.99 9.91
C PHE A 85 -5.24 10.01 9.11
N SER A 86 -5.50 11.10 8.40
CA SER A 86 -6.59 11.18 7.42
C SER A 86 -6.21 11.97 6.17
N THR A 87 -6.78 11.58 5.03
CA THR A 87 -6.66 12.28 3.74
C THR A 87 -7.76 11.82 2.78
N ASP A 88 -8.19 12.70 1.89
CA ASP A 88 -9.21 12.37 0.88
C ASP A 88 -8.65 11.43 -0.19
N HIS A 89 -7.32 11.35 -0.33
CA HIS A 89 -6.59 10.44 -1.22
C HIS A 89 -6.21 9.12 -0.53
N ARG A 90 -7.00 8.66 0.46
CA ARG A 90 -6.61 7.52 1.30
C ARG A 90 -6.34 6.26 0.48
N ALA A 91 -7.21 5.94 -0.48
CA ALA A 91 -7.06 4.74 -1.30
C ALA A 91 -5.77 4.78 -2.14
N ASP A 92 -5.45 5.93 -2.73
CA ASP A 92 -4.21 6.14 -3.48
C ASP A 92 -2.98 5.98 -2.58
N LEU A 93 -2.97 6.67 -1.43
CA LEU A 93 -1.85 6.62 -0.48
C LEU A 93 -1.59 5.21 0.02
N LEU A 94 -2.65 4.49 0.41
CA LEU A 94 -2.54 3.09 0.85
C LEU A 94 -1.94 2.22 -0.26
N THR A 95 -2.41 2.39 -1.50
CA THR A 95 -1.93 1.64 -2.66
C THR A 95 -0.46 1.90 -2.93
N GLU A 96 -0.02 3.17 -2.93
CA GLU A 96 1.40 3.51 -3.12
C GLU A 96 2.28 2.94 -2.02
N ALA A 97 1.87 3.04 -0.75
CA ALA A 97 2.64 2.49 0.36
C ALA A 97 2.77 0.96 0.29
N LEU A 98 1.70 0.27 -0.14
CA LEU A 98 1.67 -1.19 -0.21
C LEU A 98 2.52 -1.77 -1.36
N LYS A 99 2.96 -0.96 -2.34
CA LYS A 99 3.98 -1.39 -3.32
C LYS A 99 5.31 -1.77 -2.66
N PHE A 100 5.62 -1.17 -1.50
CA PHE A 100 6.84 -1.42 -0.73
C PHE A 100 6.65 -2.45 0.39
N ARG A 101 5.51 -3.15 0.42
CA ARG A 101 5.13 -4.04 1.53
C ARG A 101 6.14 -5.14 1.84
N ASN A 102 6.89 -5.61 0.84
CA ASN A 102 7.93 -6.63 1.01
C ASN A 102 9.16 -6.12 1.80
N TYR A 103 9.32 -4.80 1.93
CA TYR A 103 10.39 -4.20 2.72
C TYR A 103 9.99 -3.92 4.17
N PHE A 104 8.70 -4.07 4.52
CA PHE A 104 8.19 -3.76 5.85
C PHE A 104 8.76 -4.74 6.89
N ALA A 105 8.82 -4.29 8.15
CA ALA A 105 9.39 -5.00 9.30
C ALA A 105 8.72 -6.35 9.63
N ASP A 106 7.55 -6.63 9.04
CA ASP A 106 6.78 -7.87 9.16
C ASP A 106 6.34 -8.36 7.77
N ALA A 107 7.30 -8.60 6.89
CA ALA A 107 7.11 -9.13 5.54
C ALA A 107 6.72 -10.62 5.49
N SER A 108 5.95 -11.12 6.45
CA SER A 108 5.59 -12.55 6.57
C SER A 108 4.48 -13.01 5.62
N HIS A 109 3.93 -12.13 4.78
CA HIS A 109 2.88 -12.50 3.83
C HIS A 109 3.45 -12.93 2.48
N ALA A 110 3.48 -14.24 2.24
CA ALA A 110 3.68 -14.78 0.90
C ALA A 110 2.46 -14.44 0.02
N ALA A 111 2.71 -13.85 -1.15
CA ALA A 111 1.68 -13.62 -2.14
C ALA A 111 1.06 -14.95 -2.61
N LYS A 112 -0.26 -14.99 -2.76
CA LYS A 112 -0.96 -16.21 -3.17
C LYS A 112 -1.09 -16.25 -4.69
N ARG A 113 -0.70 -17.35 -5.31
CA ARG A 113 -0.75 -17.53 -6.76
C ARG A 113 -1.85 -18.50 -7.16
N PHE A 114 -2.55 -18.16 -8.25
CA PHE A 114 -3.63 -18.95 -8.81
C PHE A 114 -3.44 -19.09 -10.32
N ASN A 115 -3.54 -20.31 -10.84
CA ASN A 115 -3.64 -20.53 -12.28
C ASN A 115 -4.99 -20.01 -12.76
N ALA A 116 -4.98 -19.18 -13.81
CA ALA A 116 -6.17 -18.55 -14.36
C ALA A 116 -6.07 -18.42 -15.88
N TYR A 117 -7.15 -17.94 -16.48
CA TYR A 117 -7.22 -17.63 -17.90
C TYR A 117 -7.70 -16.20 -18.09
N LYS A 118 -7.01 -15.46 -18.96
CA LYS A 118 -7.48 -14.17 -19.47
C LYS A 118 -8.27 -14.42 -20.74
N TYR A 119 -9.51 -13.96 -20.77
CA TYR A 119 -10.32 -13.93 -22.00
C TYR A 119 -9.82 -12.80 -22.89
N HIS A 120 -9.29 -13.18 -24.04
CA HIS A 120 -8.84 -12.25 -25.06
C HIS A 120 -10.02 -11.82 -25.95
N TRP A 121 -9.93 -10.64 -26.58
CA TRP A 121 -10.97 -10.15 -27.50
C TRP A 121 -11.21 -11.08 -28.69
N SER A 122 -10.24 -11.93 -29.03
CA SER A 122 -10.36 -12.95 -30.07
C SER A 122 -11.03 -14.25 -29.58
N GLU A 123 -11.74 -14.21 -28.45
CA GLU A 123 -12.37 -15.36 -27.75
C GLU A 123 -11.40 -16.46 -27.27
N ASN A 124 -10.11 -16.29 -27.51
CA ASN A 124 -9.08 -17.19 -27.02
C ASN A 124 -8.87 -17.03 -25.51
N ARG A 125 -8.65 -18.15 -24.83
CA ARG A 125 -8.24 -18.17 -23.43
C ARG A 125 -6.71 -18.19 -23.35
N VAL A 126 -6.12 -17.15 -22.78
CA VAL A 126 -4.68 -17.06 -22.57
C VAL A 126 -4.36 -17.49 -21.14
N PRO A 127 -3.54 -18.55 -20.92
CA PRO A 127 -3.16 -18.97 -19.58
C PRO A 127 -2.30 -17.89 -18.91
N VAL A 128 -2.63 -17.57 -17.66
CA VAL A 128 -1.93 -16.60 -16.83
C VAL A 128 -1.83 -17.10 -15.40
N ILE A 129 -0.89 -16.59 -14.63
CA ILE A 129 -0.88 -16.74 -13.17
C ILE A 129 -1.37 -15.42 -12.58
N LEU A 130 -2.34 -15.48 -11.69
CA LEU A 130 -2.75 -14.34 -10.88
C LEU A 130 -2.06 -14.40 -9.52
N GLU A 131 -1.30 -13.37 -9.19
CA GLU A 131 -0.68 -13.21 -7.87
C GLU A 131 -1.46 -12.17 -7.06
N VAL A 132 -2.07 -12.60 -5.97
CA VAL A 132 -2.79 -11.75 -5.02
C VAL A 132 -1.80 -11.23 -4.01
N ASN A 133 -1.47 -9.93 -4.11
CA ASN A 133 -0.66 -9.22 -3.12
C ASN A 133 -1.53 -8.26 -2.29
N GLN A 134 -0.93 -7.38 -1.49
CA GLN A 134 -1.65 -6.52 -0.56
C GLN A 134 -2.27 -5.26 -1.17
N GLY A 135 -1.74 -4.78 -2.31
CA GLY A 135 -2.21 -3.56 -2.99
C GLY A 135 -2.79 -3.79 -4.38
N SER A 136 -2.45 -4.92 -5.02
CA SER A 136 -2.88 -5.26 -6.38
C SER A 136 -3.06 -6.76 -6.60
N LEU A 137 -3.78 -7.06 -7.68
CA LEU A 137 -3.76 -8.36 -8.34
C LEU A 137 -2.80 -8.28 -9.52
N ASP A 138 -1.74 -9.06 -9.50
CA ASP A 138 -0.74 -9.05 -10.56
C ASP A 138 -0.98 -10.19 -11.55
N GLN A 139 -0.99 -9.85 -12.84
CA GLN A 139 -0.96 -10.83 -13.92
C GLN A 139 0.49 -11.19 -14.21
N ILE A 140 0.83 -12.46 -14.00
CA ILE A 140 2.16 -13.01 -14.19
C ILE A 140 2.18 -13.90 -15.44
N ASP A 141 3.21 -13.77 -16.27
CA ASP A 141 3.47 -14.69 -17.35
C ASP A 141 3.95 -16.04 -16.80
N PRO A 142 3.25 -17.17 -17.07
CA PRO A 142 3.62 -18.48 -16.54
C PRO A 142 4.99 -18.99 -17.04
N HIS A 143 5.48 -18.51 -18.19
CA HIS A 143 6.77 -18.97 -18.73
C HIS A 143 7.96 -18.19 -18.18
N SER A 144 7.90 -16.86 -18.20
CA SER A 144 9.01 -16.00 -17.76
C SER A 144 8.93 -15.59 -16.29
N ASN A 145 7.82 -15.85 -15.61
CA ASN A 145 7.53 -15.41 -14.24
C ASN A 145 7.59 -13.88 -14.06
N ARG A 146 7.47 -13.12 -15.15
CA ARG A 146 7.45 -11.65 -15.14
C ARG A 146 6.04 -11.14 -14.87
N VAL A 147 5.95 -10.03 -14.13
CA VAL A 147 4.71 -9.26 -13.99
C VAL A 147 4.41 -8.60 -15.34
N LEU A 148 3.29 -8.97 -15.95
CA LEU A 148 2.77 -8.37 -17.18
C LEU A 148 1.95 -7.12 -16.88
N CYS A 149 1.18 -7.13 -15.80
CA CYS A 149 0.32 -6.03 -15.39
C CYS A 149 -0.01 -6.15 -13.90
N SER A 150 -0.17 -5.00 -13.23
CA SER A 150 -0.65 -4.91 -11.85
C SER A 150 -1.96 -4.14 -11.82
N TYR A 151 -3.02 -4.80 -11.34
CA TYR A 151 -4.35 -4.20 -11.20
C TYR A 151 -4.54 -3.78 -9.74
N SER A 152 -4.44 -2.48 -9.44
CA SER A 152 -4.61 -1.97 -8.08
C SER A 152 -6.03 -2.20 -7.58
N TYR A 153 -6.20 -2.66 -6.34
CA TYR A 153 -7.53 -2.90 -5.78
C TYR A 153 -8.39 -1.64 -5.70
N LYS A 154 -7.76 -0.46 -5.52
CA LYS A 154 -8.45 0.83 -5.49
C LYS A 154 -9.19 1.16 -6.79
N ASP A 155 -8.77 0.57 -7.92
CA ASP A 155 -9.31 0.82 -9.25
C ASP A 155 -10.29 -0.30 -9.69
N MET A 156 -10.50 -1.31 -8.85
CA MET A 156 -11.45 -2.39 -9.13
C MET A 156 -12.86 -2.00 -8.72
N GLU A 157 -13.77 -1.97 -9.69
CA GLU A 157 -15.18 -1.66 -9.44
C GLU A 157 -15.95 -2.84 -8.82
N GLY A 158 -15.54 -4.07 -9.10
CA GLY A 158 -16.18 -5.25 -8.55
C GLY A 158 -15.60 -6.57 -9.01
N LEU A 159 -16.01 -7.63 -8.30
CA LEU A 159 -15.75 -9.02 -8.64
C LEU A 159 -17.10 -9.72 -8.73
N SER A 160 -17.30 -10.48 -9.80
CA SER A 160 -18.56 -11.20 -10.01
C SER A 160 -18.29 -12.67 -10.33
N LEU A 161 -19.14 -13.54 -9.79
CA LEU A 161 -19.12 -14.96 -10.14
C LEU A 161 -19.76 -15.13 -11.52
N VAL A 162 -18.95 -15.42 -12.52
CA VAL A 162 -19.44 -15.84 -13.83
C VAL A 162 -19.64 -17.35 -13.80
N ARG A 163 -20.90 -17.81 -13.95
CA ARG A 163 -21.20 -19.22 -14.18
C ARG A 163 -21.33 -19.45 -15.68
N GLU A 164 -20.52 -20.33 -16.24
CA GLU A 164 -20.80 -20.84 -17.57
C GLU A 164 -22.08 -21.68 -17.50
N LYS A 165 -23.09 -21.33 -18.30
CA LYS A 165 -24.23 -22.22 -18.51
C LYS A 165 -23.70 -23.44 -19.27
N VAL A 166 -23.56 -24.57 -18.57
CA VAL A 166 -23.39 -25.86 -19.22
C VAL A 166 -24.63 -26.07 -20.10
N LYS A 167 -24.43 -26.12 -21.41
CA LYS A 167 -25.47 -26.53 -22.37
C LYS A 167 -25.66 -28.04 -22.29
#